data_AF-A0A2K3ND87-F1
#
_entry.id   AF-A0A2K3ND87-F1
#
_cell.length_a   1.000
_cell.length_b   1.000
_cell.length_c   1.000
_cell.angle_alpha   90.00
_cell.angle_beta   90.00
_cell.angle_gamma   90.00
#
_symmetry.space_group_name_H-M   'P 1'
#
loop_
_entity.id
_entity.type
_entity.pdbx_description
1 polymer ?
#
loop_
_entity_poly.entity_id
_entity_poly.type
_entity_poly.pdbx_seq_one_letter_code
_entity_poly.pdbx_strand_id
1 'polypeptide(L)'
;MATRVIPPRILKKLRYNTATKPFQPSLTSPALSPPNILDQKPPSSTTTVIPPAVADLNFHDVEKLFSYVPTSKLLRSTAVLHATAVEPLVDVGTWIMRSELMQTNNPVRDIALSATRATFFDHFCAGEDAVTAGKSIAGLNESGLRGMLVYGVEDAHDNDACDRNLKAFLHTCDVSRSLPPSS
;
A
#
# COMPACT_ATOMS: atom_id res chain seq x y z
N MET A 1 -8.38 1.51 -9.13
CA MET A 1 -9.53 1.69 -10.04
C MET A 1 -10.42 0.45 -10.00
N ALA A 2 -11.61 0.56 -9.41
CA ALA A 2 -12.58 -0.54 -9.41
C ALA A 2 -13.33 -0.59 -10.74
N THR A 3 -13.11 -1.64 -11.52
CA THR A 3 -13.86 -1.92 -12.75
C THR A 3 -15.29 -2.31 -12.39
N ARG A 4 -16.24 -1.41 -12.69
CA ARG A 4 -17.68 -1.65 -12.53
C ARG A 4 -18.13 -2.77 -13.48
N VAL A 5 -18.64 -3.87 -12.92
CA VAL A 5 -19.46 -4.85 -13.66
C VAL A 5 -20.92 -4.52 -13.39
N ILE A 6 -21.59 -3.94 -14.39
CA ILE A 6 -23.03 -3.63 -14.35
C ILE A 6 -23.81 -4.92 -14.65
N PRO A 7 -24.80 -5.33 -13.83
CA PRO A 7 -25.59 -6.53 -14.11
C PRO A 7 -26.56 -6.26 -15.28
N PRO A 8 -26.65 -7.16 -16.29
CA PRO A 8 -27.51 -6.94 -17.43
C PRO A 8 -28.92 -7.45 -17.11
N ARG A 9 -29.83 -6.56 -16.73
CA ARG A 9 -31.26 -6.87 -16.79
C ARG A 9 -32.01 -5.76 -17.52
N ILE A 10 -32.59 -6.17 -18.65
CA ILE A 10 -33.66 -5.53 -19.43
C ILE A 10 -33.21 -4.41 -20.37
N LEU A 11 -32.53 -4.79 -21.46
CA LEU A 11 -32.67 -4.15 -22.79
C LEU A 11 -32.55 -5.22 -23.88
N LYS A 12 -33.61 -6.01 -24.07
CA LYS A 12 -33.78 -6.85 -25.27
C LYS A 12 -34.22 -5.93 -26.41
N LYS A 13 -33.49 -6.01 -27.54
CA LYS A 13 -33.71 -5.33 -28.83
C LYS A 13 -32.91 -4.05 -29.06
N LEU A 14 -31.59 -4.21 -29.19
CA LEU A 14 -30.83 -3.42 -30.16
C LEU A 14 -29.73 -4.33 -30.73
N ARG A 15 -29.91 -4.77 -31.98
CA ARG A 15 -28.89 -5.53 -32.72
C ARG A 15 -27.80 -4.54 -33.12
N TYR A 16 -26.74 -4.46 -32.32
CA TYR A 16 -25.48 -3.85 -32.78
C TYR A 16 -24.60 -4.92 -33.40
N ASN A 17 -24.17 -4.64 -34.62
CA ASN A 17 -23.34 -5.48 -35.46
C ASN A 17 -21.87 -5.31 -35.01
N THR A 18 -21.39 -6.15 -34.10
CA THR A 18 -19.97 -6.19 -33.68
C THR A 18 -19.21 -7.18 -34.56
N ALA A 19 -18.84 -6.76 -35.77
CA ALA A 19 -17.81 -7.42 -36.56
C ALA A 19 -16.46 -6.77 -36.26
N THR A 20 -15.83 -7.14 -35.14
CA THR A 20 -14.43 -6.80 -34.86
C THR A 20 -13.53 -7.96 -35.31
N LYS A 21 -12.81 -7.78 -36.41
CA LYS A 21 -11.70 -8.66 -36.81
C LYS A 21 -10.64 -8.64 -35.70
N PRO A 22 -10.08 -9.79 -35.29
CA PRO A 22 -8.94 -9.80 -34.38
C PRO A 22 -7.71 -9.26 -35.13
N PHE A 23 -7.16 -8.16 -34.62
CA PHE A 23 -5.85 -7.66 -35.02
C PHE A 23 -4.81 -8.45 -34.22
N GLN A 24 -4.06 -9.34 -34.87
CA GLN A 24 -2.91 -10.01 -34.27
C GLN A 24 -1.67 -9.10 -34.40
N PRO A 25 -1.10 -8.56 -33.31
CA PRO A 25 0.24 -8.04 -33.36
C PRO A 25 1.22 -9.22 -33.42
N SER A 26 1.97 -9.33 -34.51
CA SER A 26 3.11 -10.23 -34.65
C SER A 26 4.21 -9.81 -33.67
N LEU A 27 4.33 -10.54 -32.56
CA LEU A 27 5.45 -10.43 -31.62
C LEU A 27 6.66 -11.17 -32.20
N THR A 28 7.53 -10.44 -32.88
CA THR A 28 8.92 -10.88 -33.10
C THR A 28 9.71 -10.60 -31.83
N SER A 29 9.97 -11.62 -31.01
CA SER A 29 10.88 -11.54 -29.87
C SER A 29 12.32 -11.39 -30.35
N PRO A 30 13.08 -10.35 -29.98
CA PRO A 30 14.53 -10.41 -30.06
C PRO A 30 15.04 -11.30 -28.93
N ALA A 31 15.84 -12.31 -29.28
CA ALA A 31 16.55 -13.14 -28.31
C ALA A 31 17.57 -12.28 -27.55
N LEU A 32 17.28 -11.96 -26.29
CA LEU A 32 18.24 -11.36 -25.36
C LEU A 32 19.13 -12.48 -24.81
N SER A 33 20.42 -12.42 -25.13
CA SER A 33 21.45 -13.27 -24.56
C SER A 33 21.50 -13.09 -23.03
N PRO A 34 21.67 -14.15 -22.22
CA PRO A 34 21.82 -14.02 -20.78
C PRO A 34 23.14 -13.29 -20.43
N PRO A 35 23.16 -12.45 -19.38
CA PRO A 35 24.39 -11.84 -18.91
C PRO A 35 25.31 -12.91 -18.31
N ASN A 36 26.55 -12.94 -18.75
CA ASN A 36 27.64 -13.73 -18.16
C ASN A 36 27.94 -13.15 -16.76
N ILE A 37 27.34 -13.73 -15.72
CA ILE A 37 27.74 -13.48 -14.33
C ILE A 37 28.86 -14.47 -14.03
N LEU A 38 30.07 -13.94 -14.00
CA LEU A 38 31.30 -14.58 -13.59
C LEU A 38 31.12 -15.25 -12.21
N ASP A 39 31.59 -16.50 -12.10
CA ASP A 39 31.67 -17.32 -10.90
C ASP A 39 32.00 -16.54 -9.61
N GLN A 40 31.01 -16.42 -8.72
CA GLN A 40 31.26 -16.34 -7.28
C GLN A 40 30.61 -17.53 -6.59
N LYS A 41 31.48 -18.48 -6.23
CA LYS A 41 31.22 -19.61 -5.34
C LYS A 41 30.46 -19.14 -4.09
N PRO A 42 29.25 -19.66 -3.79
CA PRO A 42 28.60 -19.33 -2.53
C PRO A 42 29.42 -19.90 -1.36
N PRO A 43 29.71 -19.11 -0.30
CA PRO A 43 30.28 -19.66 0.91
C PRO A 43 29.29 -20.64 1.52
N SER A 44 29.84 -21.79 1.94
CA SER A 44 29.16 -22.96 2.47
C SER A 44 28.03 -22.63 3.46
N SER A 45 26.95 -23.39 3.30
CA SER A 45 25.80 -23.53 4.18
C SER A 45 26.19 -23.41 5.66
N THR A 46 25.99 -22.22 6.24
CA THR A 46 25.80 -22.13 7.68
C THR A 46 24.36 -22.55 7.89
N THR A 47 24.15 -23.73 8.47
CA THR A 47 22.83 -24.17 8.94
C THR A 47 22.30 -23.11 9.89
N THR A 48 21.47 -22.21 9.37
CA THR A 48 20.62 -21.36 10.19
C THR A 48 19.74 -22.31 10.97
N VAL A 49 20.01 -22.43 12.27
CA VAL A 49 19.09 -23.03 13.22
C VAL A 49 17.83 -22.16 13.14
N ILE A 50 16.82 -22.65 12.41
CA ILE A 50 15.50 -22.05 12.41
C ILE A 50 15.03 -22.16 13.86
N PRO A 51 14.82 -21.03 14.58
CA PRO A 51 14.26 -21.09 15.92
C PRO A 51 12.94 -21.88 15.88
N PRO A 52 12.61 -22.62 16.94
CA PRO A 52 11.43 -23.48 16.97
C PRO A 52 10.22 -22.69 16.52
N ALA A 53 9.40 -23.33 15.68
CA ALA A 53 8.21 -22.76 15.06
C ALA A 53 7.50 -21.83 16.05
N VAL A 54 7.44 -20.54 15.67
CA VAL A 54 6.64 -19.50 16.31
C VAL A 54 5.31 -20.09 16.78
N ALA A 55 4.92 -19.77 18.01
CA ALA A 55 3.62 -20.14 18.56
C ALA A 55 2.55 -19.95 17.48
N ASP A 56 1.80 -21.01 17.20
CA ASP A 56 0.78 -21.07 16.15
C ASP A 56 -0.08 -19.80 16.18
N LEU A 57 0.06 -18.95 15.17
CA LEU A 57 -0.61 -17.65 15.10
C LEU A 57 -2.10 -17.90 14.86
N ASN A 58 -2.87 -17.94 15.94
CA ASN A 58 -4.30 -18.22 15.88
C ASN A 58 -5.11 -16.97 15.54
N PHE A 59 -5.52 -16.83 14.28
CA PHE A 59 -6.37 -15.73 13.81
C PHE A 59 -7.80 -15.75 14.36
N HIS A 60 -8.24 -16.82 15.03
CA HIS A 60 -9.57 -16.91 15.63
C HIS A 60 -9.59 -16.35 17.06
N ASP A 61 -8.42 -16.24 17.71
CA ASP A 61 -8.26 -15.60 19.01
C ASP A 61 -7.99 -14.10 18.83
N VAL A 62 -9.05 -13.36 18.52
CA VAL A 62 -8.98 -11.91 18.25
C VAL A 62 -8.54 -11.11 19.47
N GLU A 63 -8.86 -11.57 20.69
CA GLU A 63 -8.46 -10.91 21.93
C GLU A 63 -6.94 -10.95 22.08
N LYS A 64 -6.33 -12.13 21.87
CA LYS A 64 -4.88 -12.27 21.89
C LYS A 64 -4.22 -11.49 20.75
N LEU A 65 -4.79 -11.53 19.54
CA LEU A 65 -4.23 -10.85 18.37
C LEU A 65 -4.13 -9.32 18.55
N PHE A 66 -5.12 -8.72 19.22
CA PHE A 66 -5.17 -7.27 19.45
C PHE A 66 -4.78 -6.85 20.87
N SER A 67 -4.27 -7.77 21.70
CA SER A 67 -3.89 -7.49 23.10
C SER A 67 -2.84 -6.38 23.26
N TYR A 68 -1.96 -6.21 22.27
CA TYR A 68 -0.95 -5.15 22.22
C TYR A 68 -1.46 -3.82 21.62
N VAL A 69 -2.71 -3.76 21.16
CA VAL A 69 -3.29 -2.58 20.53
C VAL A 69 -4.26 -1.89 21.49
N PRO A 70 -4.07 -0.59 21.79
CA PRO A 70 -4.99 0.14 22.66
C PRO A 70 -6.43 0.14 22.12
N THR A 71 -7.42 -0.02 23.01
CA THR A 71 -8.85 0.00 22.65
C THR A 71 -9.25 1.29 21.93
N SER A 72 -8.65 2.43 22.29
CA SER A 72 -8.88 3.70 21.59
C SER A 72 -8.45 3.66 20.13
N LYS A 73 -7.33 2.99 19.83
CA LYS A 73 -6.83 2.79 18.46
C LYS A 73 -7.75 1.86 17.68
N LEU A 74 -8.29 0.82 18.32
CA LEU A 74 -9.28 -0.07 17.73
C LEU A 74 -10.57 0.67 17.40
N LEU A 75 -11.15 1.41 18.35
CA LEU A 75 -12.36 2.20 18.12
C LEU A 75 -12.20 3.24 17.01
N ARG A 76 -11.06 3.97 17.00
CA ARG A 76 -10.73 4.90 15.92
C ARG A 76 -10.65 4.18 14.57
N SER A 77 -9.98 3.04 14.53
CA SER A 77 -9.84 2.23 13.31
C SER A 77 -11.21 1.76 12.79
N THR A 78 -12.09 1.30 13.68
CA THR A 78 -13.48 0.93 13.35
C THR A 78 -14.24 2.12 12.79
N ALA A 79 -14.15 3.30 13.41
CA ALA A 79 -14.82 4.50 12.94
C ALA A 79 -14.34 4.94 11.55
N VAL A 80 -13.02 4.94 11.31
CA VAL A 80 -12.43 5.27 10.00
C VAL A 80 -12.86 4.27 8.93
N LEU A 81 -12.81 2.96 9.25
CA LEU A 81 -13.21 1.92 8.31
C LEU A 81 -14.69 2.06 7.92
N HIS A 82 -15.58 2.26 8.90
CA HIS A 82 -16.99 2.54 8.63
C HIS A 82 -17.18 3.80 7.80
N ALA A 83 -16.41 4.86 8.07
CA ALA A 83 -16.50 6.08 7.30
C ALA A 83 -16.17 5.85 5.81
N THR A 84 -15.15 5.03 5.51
CA THR A 84 -14.80 4.66 4.14
C THR A 84 -15.78 3.68 3.48
N ALA A 85 -16.57 2.94 4.27
CA ALA A 85 -17.57 2.01 3.77
C ALA A 85 -18.89 2.70 3.37
N VAL A 86 -19.10 3.95 3.78
CA VAL A 86 -20.31 4.73 3.49
C VAL A 86 -20.03 5.64 2.29
N GLU A 87 -20.51 5.27 1.11
CA GLU A 87 -20.28 5.97 -0.16
C GLU A 87 -20.54 7.49 -0.09
N PRO A 88 -21.67 7.98 0.46
CA PRO A 88 -21.90 9.42 0.59
C PRO A 88 -20.84 10.17 1.40
N LEU A 89 -20.23 9.51 2.40
CA LEU A 89 -19.20 10.15 3.22
C LEU A 89 -17.87 10.26 2.47
N VAL A 90 -17.55 9.25 1.65
CA VAL A 90 -16.41 9.27 0.73
C VAL A 90 -16.59 10.36 -0.33
N ASP A 91 -17.80 10.54 -0.86
CA ASP A 91 -18.11 11.59 -1.81
C ASP A 91 -17.93 12.99 -1.21
N VAL A 92 -18.41 13.20 0.02
CA VAL A 92 -18.19 14.46 0.76
C VAL A 92 -16.71 14.72 0.97
N GLY A 93 -15.94 13.72 1.40
CA GLY A 93 -14.48 13.84 1.55
C GLY A 93 -13.79 14.22 0.23
N THR A 94 -14.16 13.55 -0.86
CA THR A 94 -13.65 13.83 -2.20
C THR A 94 -14.00 15.25 -2.66
N TRP A 95 -15.22 15.70 -2.39
CA TRP A 95 -15.66 17.06 -2.68
C TRP A 95 -14.87 18.11 -1.89
N ILE A 96 -14.67 17.89 -0.58
CA ILE A 96 -13.84 18.77 0.26
C ILE A 96 -12.42 18.86 -0.30
N MET A 97 -11.81 17.71 -0.62
CA MET A 97 -10.43 17.66 -1.13
C MET A 97 -10.26 18.34 -2.51
N ARG A 98 -11.33 18.42 -3.31
CA ARG A 98 -11.35 19.10 -4.61
C ARG A 98 -11.78 20.56 -4.54
N SER A 99 -12.27 21.03 -3.39
CA SER A 99 -12.81 22.38 -3.25
C SER A 99 -11.71 23.45 -3.25
N GLU A 100 -12.09 24.68 -3.60
CA GLU A 100 -11.22 25.87 -3.52
C GLU A 100 -10.69 26.14 -2.10
N LEU A 101 -11.39 25.65 -1.07
CA LEU A 101 -10.95 25.74 0.33
C LEU A 101 -9.61 25.03 0.56
N MET A 102 -9.32 24.00 -0.23
CA MET A 102 -8.06 23.24 -0.14
C MET A 102 -6.91 23.84 -0.96
N GLN A 103 -7.22 24.75 -1.89
CA GLN A 103 -6.24 25.37 -2.78
C GLN A 103 -5.55 26.58 -2.14
N THR A 104 -6.18 27.21 -1.14
CA THR A 104 -5.64 28.39 -0.45
C THR A 104 -5.07 27.98 0.92
N ASN A 105 -3.95 28.60 1.33
CA ASN A 105 -3.41 28.45 2.69
C ASN A 105 -4.32 29.17 3.69
N ASN A 106 -5.31 28.46 4.23
CA ASN A 106 -6.26 28.96 5.21
C ASN A 106 -6.42 27.97 6.39
N PRO A 107 -6.95 28.41 7.54
CA PRO A 107 -7.09 27.54 8.72
C PRO A 107 -7.97 26.31 8.49
N VAL A 108 -8.95 26.39 7.59
CA VAL A 108 -9.87 25.27 7.29
C VAL A 108 -9.11 24.13 6.62
N ARG A 109 -8.22 24.45 5.68
CA ARG A 109 -7.31 23.49 5.04
C ARG A 109 -6.45 22.78 6.07
N ASP A 110 -5.84 23.53 6.99
CA ASP A 110 -4.95 22.95 7.99
C ASP A 110 -5.69 22.02 8.95
N ILE A 111 -6.91 22.41 9.35
CA ILE A 111 -7.81 21.55 10.13
C ILE A 111 -8.16 20.28 9.36
N ALA A 112 -8.53 20.40 8.08
CA ALA A 112 -8.87 19.25 7.25
C ALA A 112 -7.69 18.29 7.08
N LEU A 113 -6.49 18.81 6.78
CA LEU A 113 -5.28 17.98 6.65
C LEU A 113 -4.85 17.37 7.98
N SER A 114 -4.98 18.10 9.08
CA SER A 114 -4.68 17.58 10.41
C SER A 114 -5.65 16.45 10.80
N ALA A 115 -6.95 16.64 10.53
CA ALA A 115 -7.97 15.62 10.74
C ALA A 115 -7.69 14.38 9.88
N THR A 116 -7.39 14.55 8.59
CA THR A 116 -7.03 13.46 7.68
C THR A 116 -5.79 12.72 8.16
N ARG A 117 -4.76 13.44 8.63
CA ARG A 117 -3.54 12.84 9.21
C ARG A 117 -3.85 11.99 10.44
N ALA A 118 -4.63 12.54 11.38
CA ALA A 118 -4.96 11.89 12.65
C ALA A 118 -5.95 10.71 12.53
N THR A 119 -6.56 10.53 11.35
CA THR A 119 -7.60 9.52 11.09
C THR A 119 -7.20 8.56 9.97
N PHE A 120 -7.53 8.89 8.72
CA PHE A 120 -7.34 8.01 7.57
C PHE A 120 -5.87 7.69 7.32
N PHE A 121 -5.01 8.71 7.38
CA PHE A 121 -3.58 8.50 7.14
C PHE A 121 -2.97 7.59 8.22
N ASP A 122 -3.15 7.90 9.51
CA ASP A 122 -2.64 7.05 10.60
C ASP A 122 -3.23 5.63 10.59
N HIS A 123 -4.43 5.43 10.05
CA HIS A 123 -5.04 4.11 9.93
C HIS A 123 -4.49 3.28 8.76
N PHE A 124 -4.28 3.89 7.58
CA PHE A 124 -3.88 3.17 6.36
C PHE A 124 -2.38 3.24 6.06
N CYS A 125 -1.65 4.22 6.61
CA CYS A 125 -0.24 4.44 6.35
C CYS A 125 0.59 4.20 7.61
N ALA A 126 1.71 3.50 7.46
CA ALA A 126 2.61 3.19 8.57
C ALA A 126 3.43 4.41 9.05
N GLY A 127 3.55 5.44 8.22
CA GLY A 127 4.28 6.68 8.50
C GLY A 127 4.26 7.64 7.29
N GLU A 128 4.58 8.91 7.53
CA GLU A 128 4.70 9.95 6.49
C GLU A 128 5.97 9.83 5.65
N ASP A 129 6.98 9.15 6.18
CA ASP A 129 8.25 8.90 5.55
C ASP A 129 8.79 7.51 5.91
N ALA A 130 9.89 7.10 5.26
CA ALA A 130 10.49 5.80 5.51
C ALA A 130 10.92 5.62 6.98
N VAL A 131 11.36 6.67 7.65
CA VAL A 131 11.87 6.61 9.03
C VAL A 131 10.73 6.36 10.02
N THR A 132 9.64 7.12 9.90
CA THR A 132 8.42 6.96 10.70
C THR A 132 7.76 5.61 10.44
N ALA A 133 7.71 5.17 9.18
CA ALA A 133 7.24 3.83 8.83
C ALA A 133 8.12 2.73 9.45
N GLY A 134 9.45 2.91 9.47
CA GLY A 134 10.39 2.00 10.12
C GLY A 134 10.12 1.79 11.62
N LYS A 135 9.71 2.85 12.33
CA LYS A 135 9.29 2.74 13.75
C LYS A 135 8.03 1.90 13.92
N SER A 136 7.05 2.09 13.05
CA SER A 136 5.83 1.26 13.04
C SER A 136 6.15 -0.22 12.78
N ILE A 137 7.08 -0.50 11.87
CA ILE A 137 7.53 -1.88 11.60
C ILE A 137 8.29 -2.47 12.80
N ALA A 138 9.12 -1.68 13.48
CA ALA A 138 9.81 -2.14 14.68
C ALA A 138 8.81 -2.57 15.77
N GLY A 139 7.76 -1.79 16.03
CA GLY A 139 6.69 -2.18 16.97
C GLY A 139 5.92 -3.43 16.53
N LEU A 140 5.74 -3.62 15.21
CA LEU A 140 5.13 -4.84 14.67
C LEU A 140 6.03 -6.07 14.92
N ASN A 141 7.34 -5.93 14.70
CA ASN A 141 8.34 -6.97 14.95
C ASN A 141 8.42 -7.34 16.44
N GLU A 142 8.33 -6.36 17.35
CA GLU A 142 8.27 -6.60 18.80
C GLU A 142 7.05 -7.46 19.20
N SER A 143 5.97 -7.40 18.40
CA SER A 143 4.77 -8.21 18.57
C SER A 143 4.84 -9.57 17.86
N GLY A 144 5.98 -9.93 17.28
CA GLY A 144 6.19 -11.18 16.53
C GLY A 144 5.57 -11.18 15.12
N LEU A 145 5.15 -10.02 14.63
CA LEU A 145 4.55 -9.85 13.30
C LEU A 145 5.58 -9.22 12.34
N ARG A 146 5.46 -9.53 11.05
CA ARG A 146 6.33 -8.98 10.00
C ARG A 146 5.55 -8.04 9.10
N GLY A 147 6.20 -6.96 8.67
CA GLY A 147 5.63 -5.97 7.76
C GLY A 147 6.20 -6.04 6.36
N MET A 148 5.40 -5.65 5.37
CA MET A 148 5.86 -5.30 4.03
C MET A 148 5.78 -3.78 3.88
N LEU A 149 6.91 -3.12 3.66
CA LEU A 149 6.94 -1.67 3.46
C LEU A 149 6.68 -1.35 1.99
N VAL A 150 5.62 -0.60 1.72
CA VAL A 150 5.24 -0.13 0.38
C VAL A 150 5.43 1.38 0.32
N TYR A 151 6.28 1.84 -0.59
CA TYR A 151 6.43 3.27 -0.87
C TYR A 151 5.25 3.74 -1.75
N GLY A 152 4.26 4.39 -1.12
CA GLY A 152 2.96 4.71 -1.73
C GLY A 152 2.91 6.03 -2.50
N VAL A 153 3.84 6.27 -3.41
CA VAL A 153 3.77 7.45 -4.30
C VAL A 153 2.95 7.15 -5.55
N GLU A 154 2.08 8.09 -5.87
CA GLU A 154 1.26 8.11 -7.07
C GLU A 154 1.67 9.30 -7.96
N ASP A 155 1.58 9.10 -9.28
CA ASP A 155 1.83 10.08 -10.34
C ASP A 155 3.23 10.74 -10.40
N ALA A 156 3.81 10.78 -11.60
CA ALA A 156 4.97 11.60 -11.93
C ALA A 156 4.73 12.19 -13.33
N HIS A 157 4.70 13.52 -13.42
CA HIS A 157 4.36 14.22 -14.66
C HIS A 157 5.58 14.65 -15.48
N ASP A 158 6.78 14.51 -14.93
CA ASP A 158 8.05 14.83 -15.57
C ASP A 158 9.18 13.89 -15.09
N ASN A 159 10.32 13.94 -15.78
CA ASN A 159 11.47 13.10 -15.46
C ASN A 159 12.07 13.45 -14.09
N ASP A 160 12.05 14.72 -13.70
CA ASP A 160 12.58 15.14 -12.41
C ASP A 160 11.77 14.55 -11.24
N ALA A 161 10.45 14.42 -11.41
CA ALA A 161 9.57 13.74 -10.47
C ALA A 161 9.87 12.23 -10.42
N CYS A 162 10.11 11.59 -11.56
CA CYS A 162 10.54 10.20 -11.62
C CYS A 162 11.86 9.98 -10.83
N ASP A 163 12.85 10.86 -11.01
CA ASP A 163 14.12 10.78 -10.32
C ASP A 163 13.97 10.97 -8.80
N ARG A 164 13.12 11.92 -8.37
CA ARG A 164 12.77 12.10 -6.95
C ARG A 164 12.10 10.85 -6.36
N ASN A 165 11.15 10.28 -7.09
CA ASN A 165 10.43 9.06 -6.65
C ASN A 165 11.38 7.87 -6.55
N LEU A 166 12.28 7.67 -7.52
CA LEU A 166 13.30 6.63 -7.48
C LEU A 166 14.23 6.81 -6.28
N LYS A 167 14.72 8.04 -6.05
CA LYS A 167 15.59 8.33 -4.90
C LYS A 167 14.91 8.01 -3.57
N ALA A 168 13.64 8.37 -3.41
CA ALA A 168 12.89 8.08 -2.19
C ALA A 168 12.55 6.59 -2.04
N PHE A 169 12.30 5.88 -3.13
CA PHE A 169 12.17 4.42 -3.13
C PHE A 169 13.47 3.74 -2.66
N LEU A 170 14.63 4.13 -3.21
CA LEU A 170 15.92 3.60 -2.79
C LEU A 170 16.20 3.88 -1.31
N HIS A 171 15.89 5.09 -0.84
CA HIS A 171 15.97 5.42 0.58
C HIS A 171 15.05 4.53 1.45
N THR A 172 13.86 4.19 0.96
CA THR A 172 12.94 3.26 1.64
C THR A 172 13.54 1.84 1.73
N CYS A 173 14.24 1.38 0.69
CA CYS A 173 14.99 0.12 0.72
C CYS A 173 16.13 0.16 1.74
N ASP A 174 16.88 1.27 1.82
CA ASP A 174 17.96 1.44 2.79
C ASP A 174 17.44 1.40 4.23
N VAL A 175 16.34 2.10 4.53
CA VAL A 175 15.71 2.04 5.85
C VAL A 175 15.22 0.63 6.15
N SER A 176 14.56 -0.04 5.19
CA SER A 176 14.09 -1.42 5.36
C SER A 176 15.23 -2.38 5.69
N ARG A 177 16.40 -2.19 5.07
CA ARG A 177 17.60 -2.99 5.33
C ARG A 177 18.21 -2.75 6.71
N SER A 178 18.00 -1.57 7.29
CA SER A 178 18.46 -1.25 8.66
C SER A 178 17.60 -1.87 9.75
N LEU A 179 16.40 -2.35 9.42
CA LEU A 179 15.53 -3.04 10.37
C LEU A 179 16.12 -4.41 10.73
N PRO A 180 15.86 -4.94 11.94
CA PRO A 180 16.42 -6.19 12.40
C PRO A 180 16.15 -7.35 11.40
N PRO A 181 17.18 -8.10 10.98
CA PRO A 181 17.00 -9.28 10.15
C PRO A 181 16.41 -10.40 11.00
N SER A 182 15.08 -10.54 10.95
CA SER A 182 14.26 -11.67 11.44
C SER A 182 14.68 -12.31 12.77
N SER A 183 13.83 -12.14 13.78
CA SER A 183 13.42 -13.27 14.63
C SER A 183 12.10 -13.81 14.09
#